data_AF-G2FWD6-F1
#
_entry.id   AF-G2FWD6-F1
#
_cell.length_a   1.000
_cell.length_b   1.000
_cell.length_c   1.000
_cell.angle_alpha   90.00
_cell.angle_beta   90.00
_cell.angle_gamma   90.00
#
_symmetry.space_group_name_H-M   'P 1'
#
loop_
_entity.id
_entity.type
_entity.pdbx_description
1 polymer ?
#
loop_
_entity_poly.entity_id
_entity_poly.type
_entity_poly.pdbx_seq_one_letter_code
_entity_poly.pdbx_strand_id
1 'polypeptide(L)' 'MAIIMREPEPRSFHRRQQQFKIGDRVITCNRCLGTVVRLDRDEKGDYIVARLDIMRGEFAYDPWDLKKIE' A
#
# COMPACT_ATOMS: atom_id res chain seq x y z
N MET A 1 -41.56 8.88 -8.79
CA MET A 1 -40.24 9.41 -8.38
C MET A 1 -39.24 8.27 -8.47
N ALA A 2 -38.36 8.27 -9.46
CA ALA A 2 -37.40 7.19 -9.66
C ALA A 2 -36.20 7.40 -8.73
N ILE A 3 -36.01 6.51 -7.76
CA ILE A 3 -34.81 6.48 -6.93
C ILE A 3 -33.74 5.78 -7.77
N ILE A 4 -32.85 6.56 -8.38
CA ILE A 4 -31.67 6.05 -9.05
C ILE A 4 -30.74 5.54 -7.95
N MET A 5 -30.81 4.25 -7.64
CA MET A 5 -29.78 3.58 -6.87
C MET A 5 -28.55 3.59 -7.77
N ARG A 6 -27.63 4.51 -7.51
CA ARG A 6 -26.30 4.48 -8.12
C ARG A 6 -25.66 3.18 -7.68
N GLU A 7 -25.61 2.22 -8.58
CA GLU A 7 -24.78 1.03 -8.46
C GLU A 7 -23.39 1.51 -8.03
N PRO A 8 -22.79 0.96 -6.95
CA PRO A 8 -21.40 1.26 -6.68
C PRO A 8 -20.65 0.72 -7.89
N GLU A 9 -20.17 1.63 -8.74
CA GLU A 9 -19.24 1.29 -9.80
C GLU A 9 -18.24 0.31 -9.20
N PRO A 10 -17.93 -0.83 -9.83
CA PRO A 10 -16.74 -1.56 -9.48
C PRO A 10 -15.59 -0.65 -9.93
N ARG A 11 -15.28 0.37 -9.11
CA ARG A 11 -14.03 1.11 -9.15
C ARG A 11 -13.02 0.02 -9.31
N SER A 12 -12.32 0.01 -10.43
CA SER A 12 -11.44 -1.09 -10.79
C SER A 12 -10.32 -1.17 -9.75
N PHE A 13 -10.59 -1.84 -8.63
CA PHE A 13 -9.69 -2.09 -7.50
C PHE A 13 -8.55 -3.02 -7.91
N HIS A 14 -8.58 -3.51 -9.15
CA HIS A 14 -7.56 -4.36 -9.76
C HIS A 14 -6.36 -3.61 -10.33
N ARG A 15 -6.33 -2.27 -10.38
CA ARG A 15 -5.26 -1.54 -11.09
C ARG A 15 -4.08 -1.08 -10.22
N ARG A 16 -4.12 -1.31 -8.89
CA ARG A 16 -3.02 -0.98 -7.97
C ARG A 16 -2.83 -2.02 -6.87
N GLN A 17 -2.92 -3.30 -7.19
CA GLN A 17 -2.02 -4.22 -6.50
C GLN A 17 -0.61 -3.87 -7.01
N GLN A 18 -0.03 -2.80 -6.47
CA GLN A 18 1.41 -2.57 -6.61
C GLN A 18 2.02 -3.86 -6.09
N GLN A 19 2.59 -4.64 -7.00
CA GLN A 19 3.34 -5.83 -6.66
C GLN A 19 4.63 -5.36 -6.01
N PHE A 20 4.52 -4.94 -4.76
CA PHE A 20 5.67 -4.67 -3.93
C PHE A 20 6.46 -5.96 -3.83
N LYS A 21 7.77 -5.84 -3.92
CA LYS A 21 8.72 -6.93 -3.73
C LYS A 21 9.68 -6.55 -2.62
N ILE A 22 10.21 -7.53 -1.91
CA ILE A 22 11.28 -7.30 -0.95
C ILE A 22 12.46 -6.67 -1.71
N GLY A 23 12.97 -5.56 -1.17
CA GLY A 23 14.00 -4.72 -1.79
C GLY A 23 13.45 -3.53 -2.59
N ASP A 24 12.15 -3.48 -2.89
CA ASP A 24 11.57 -2.34 -3.60
C ASP A 24 11.71 -1.05 -2.78
N ARG A 25 11.97 0.04 -3.50
CA ARG A 25 12.03 1.36 -2.91
C ARG A 25 10.66 2.01 -2.90
N VAL A 26 10.26 2.48 -1.73
CA VAL A 26 8.92 3.02 -1.47
C VAL A 26 9.01 4.37 -0.80
N ILE A 27 7.99 5.18 -1.02
CA ILE A 27 7.75 6.43 -0.31
C ILE A 27 6.41 6.36 0.40
N THR A 28 6.38 6.75 1.66
CA THR A 28 5.14 6.88 2.44
C THR A 28 4.43 8.19 2.12
N CYS A 29 3.16 8.32 2.51
CA CYS A 29 2.38 9.56 2.38
C CYS A 29 3.07 10.79 2.99
N ASN A 30 3.86 10.61 4.05
CA ASN A 30 4.64 11.67 4.70
C ASN A 30 5.97 11.97 3.98
N ARG A 31 6.12 11.53 2.72
CA ARG A 31 7.33 11.67 1.90
C ARG A 31 8.58 11.02 2.52
N CYS A 32 8.41 10.06 3.42
CA CYS A 32 9.52 9.32 3.98
C CYS A 32 9.89 8.17 3.05
N LEU A 33 11.18 8.07 2.72
CA LEU A 33 11.71 6.99 1.91
C LEU A 33 11.93 5.75 2.78
N GLY A 34 11.62 4.59 2.20
CA GLY A 34 11.76 3.29 2.85
C GLY A 34 12.01 2.17 1.85
N THR A 35 12.49 1.03 2.35
CA THR A 35 12.72 -0.18 1.55
C THR A 35 11.77 -1.24 2.06
N VAL A 36 11.08 -1.94 1.15
CA VAL A 36 10.27 -3.09 1.53
C VAL A 36 11.20 -4.19 2.05
N VAL A 37 11.04 -4.58 3.31
CA VAL A 37 11.83 -5.66 3.92
C VAL A 37 11.04 -6.96 4.04
N ARG A 38 9.71 -6.86 4.12
CA ARG A 38 8.82 -8.01 4.24
C ARG A 38 7.42 -7.70 3.71
N LEU A 39 6.79 -8.72 3.17
CA LEU A 39 5.40 -8.71 2.70
C LEU A 39 4.68 -9.79 3.49
N ASP A 40 3.53 -9.47 4.05
CA ASP A 40 2.83 -10.39 4.93
C ASP A 40 1.31 -10.11 4.88
N ARG A 41 0.52 -10.98 5.50
CA ARG A 41 -0.94 -10.91 5.41
C ARG A 41 -1.57 -11.37 6.71
N ASP A 42 -2.46 -10.53 7.23
CA ASP A 42 -3.27 -10.80 8.41
C ASP A 42 -4.75 -10.93 8.06
N GLU A 43 -5.60 -11.12 9.08
CA GLU A 43 -7.05 -11.20 8.97
C GLU A 43 -7.70 -9.97 8.31
N LYS A 44 -7.03 -8.80 8.37
CA LYS A 44 -7.46 -7.55 7.72
C LYS A 44 -7.05 -7.42 6.26
N GLY A 45 -6.11 -8.22 5.77
CA GLY A 45 -5.57 -8.11 4.42
C GLY A 45 -4.03 -8.08 4.37
N ASP A 46 -3.51 -7.82 3.19
CA ASP A 46 -2.07 -7.73 2.93
C ASP A 46 -1.49 -6.44 3.51
N TYR A 47 -0.32 -6.54 4.14
CA TYR A 47 0.44 -5.40 4.63
C TYR A 47 1.92 -5.54 4.28
N ILE A 48 2.60 -4.40 4.28
CA ILE A 48 3.97 -4.28 3.80
C ILE A 48 4.80 -3.71 4.93
N VAL A 49 5.84 -4.43 5.29
CA VAL A 49 6.82 -3.94 6.25
C VAL A 49 7.92 -3.22 5.47
N ALA A 50 8.06 -1.93 5.72
CA ALA A 50 9.10 -1.10 5.14
C ALA A 50 10.06 -0.60 6.23
N ARG A 51 11.36 -0.67 5.94
CA ARG A 51 12.41 -0.02 6.73
C ARG A 51 12.60 1.40 6.21
N LEU A 52 12.30 2.39 7.02
CA LEU A 52 12.47 3.80 6.66
C LEU A 52 13.94 4.22 6.74
N ASP A 53 14.34 5.17 5.91
CA ASP A 53 15.73 5.64 5.88
C ASP A 53 16.03 6.60 7.03
N ILE A 54 15.05 7.43 7.35
CA ILE A 54 15.17 8.47 8.38
C ILE A 54 14.99 7.93 9.79
N MET A 55 14.35 6.77 9.95
CA MET A 55 14.03 6.17 11.24
C MET A 55 14.62 4.77 11.31
N ARG A 56 15.38 4.51 12.37
CA ARG A 56 15.84 3.15 12.67
C ARG A 56 14.65 2.31 13.11
N GLY A 57 14.07 1.55 12.19
CA GLY A 57 12.96 0.65 12.50
C GLY A 57 12.27 0.09 11.26
N GLU A 58 11.48 -0.94 11.49
CA GLU A 58 10.62 -1.58 10.50
C GLU A 58 9.17 -1.27 10.87
N PHE A 59 8.41 -0.80 9.88
CA PHE A 59 7.04 -0.34 10.11
C PHE A 59 6.11 -1.00 9.11
N ALA A 60 4.98 -1.51 9.61
CA ALA A 60 3.92 -2.07 8.77
C ALA A 60 3.05 -0.95 8.19
N TYR A 61 2.77 -1.06 6.89
CA TYR A 61 1.94 -0.14 6.14
C TYR A 61 0.94 -0.92 5.30
N ASP A 62 -0.24 -0.33 5.12
CA ASP A 62 -1.16 -0.79 4.09
C ASP A 62 -0.57 -0.52 2.69
N PRO A 63 -0.84 -1.40 1.70
CA PRO A 63 -0.41 -1.20 0.32
C PRO A 63 -0.88 0.11 -0.31
N TRP A 64 -1.95 0.70 0.24
CA TRP A 64 -2.53 1.96 -0.21
C TRP A 64 -1.77 3.19 0.29
N ASP A 65 -1.02 3.07 1.39
CA ASP A 65 -0.24 4.15 2.00
C ASP A 65 1.18 4.24 1.44
N LEU A 66 1.58 3.27 0.62
CA LEU A 66 2.88 3.21 -0.01
C LEU A 66 2.79 3.48 -1.52
N LYS A 67 3.79 4.19 -2.01
CA LYS A 67 4.03 4.36 -3.45
C LYS A 67 5.44 3.87 -3.78
N LYS A 68 5.53 2.94 -4.73
CA LYS A 68 6.80 2.51 -5.30
C LYS A 68 7.43 3.65 -6.11
N ILE A 69 8.74 3.81 -5.98
CA ILE A 69 9.52 4.90 -6.62
C ILE A 69 10.55 4.41 -7.66
N GLU A 70 10.45 3.13 -8.05
CA GLU A 70 11.34 2.39 -8.98
C GLU A 70 12.77 2.16 -8.50
#